data_AF-Q22B93-F1
#
_entry.id   AF-Q22B93-F1
#
_cell.length_a   1.000
_cell.length_b   1.000
_cell.length_c   1.000
_cell.angle_alpha   90.00
_cell.angle_beta   90.00
_cell.angle_gamma   90.00
#
_symmetry.space_group_name_H-M   'P 1'
#
loop_
_entity.id
_entity.type
_entity.pdbx_description
1 polymer ?
#
loop_
_entity_poly.entity_id
_entity_poly.type
_entity_poly.pdbx_seq_one_letter_code
_entity_poly.pdbx_strand_id
1 'polypeptide(L)'
;MLYTYNQHLKNKILGRKTNNQLQKIKQKQQTNQEVNRQIDLEFIVYHQQIEGKSKQINKQLINKLISKQIVNTKYNQNSIEIIFQKYFKNQKAMSSCISTGISAIYILDHKGRVLITRCYKGDLPINIHDIFNKKLLEYDEFSVKPILRDKYGHSFFYLHHNNLIFLAISRKNTNCMMVFSFLYQLIQVLVDYFKELEEESVRDNFVIIYELLDEMMDNGYPQTTDNKILKGLIKTESHELKKDQKKPSKNSSLSIENQVDAITGAVTWRNNGISYKKNEVFLDVIEKLNMLVSHQGNVIKSEIAGQIRVRCFLSGMPELKLGINDKAFYDAQGRTSKSRAIEFDDMKFHACVRLSKFENDRVISFIPPDGEFELASYRLDVRVKPLFSVEVTPERKPNSNKIEFTVKVKSNFKQKSTANNVEIFIPVPDDAETPVFKAAYGTVEYVAEKEAMGWKFKQFPGQREYMMTATFHLPTVVSPNREKFQRMPISINFEIPYYTVSGFQVRYLKIQEKSGYHALPWVRYITQNGDYQIRMS
;
A
#
# COMPACT_ATOMS: atom_id res chain seq x y z
N MET A 1 24.71 49.49 -19.02
CA MET A 1 25.13 50.16 -20.28
C MET A 1 25.17 49.25 -21.51
N LEU A 2 25.55 47.96 -21.43
CA LEU A 2 25.51 47.03 -22.58
C LEU A 2 24.10 46.57 -23.03
N TYR A 3 23.12 46.58 -22.12
CA TYR A 3 21.74 46.19 -22.45
C TYR A 3 21.00 47.24 -23.28
N THR A 4 21.27 48.52 -23.00
CA THR A 4 20.68 49.67 -23.71
C THR A 4 21.26 49.86 -25.12
N TYR A 5 22.55 49.55 -25.32
CA TYR A 5 23.19 49.60 -26.64
C TYR A 5 22.65 48.52 -27.61
N ASN A 6 22.42 47.31 -27.10
CA ASN A 6 21.88 46.21 -27.91
C ASN A 6 20.41 46.41 -28.31
N GLN A 7 19.59 47.07 -27.48
CA GLN A 7 18.21 47.42 -27.86
C GLN A 7 18.16 48.50 -28.95
N HIS A 8 19.10 49.44 -28.94
CA HIS A 8 19.16 50.50 -29.94
C HIS A 8 19.57 49.97 -31.33
N LEU A 9 20.44 48.95 -31.38
CA LEU A 9 20.80 48.23 -32.62
C LEU A 9 19.66 47.34 -33.13
N LYS A 10 18.93 46.67 -32.23
CA LYS A 10 17.78 45.82 -32.59
C LYS A 10 16.65 46.64 -33.23
N ASN A 11 16.37 47.84 -32.71
CA ASN A 11 15.39 48.76 -33.27
C ASN A 11 15.86 49.39 -34.60
N LYS A 12 17.17 49.61 -34.79
CA LYS A 12 17.72 50.12 -36.05
C LYS A 12 17.68 49.10 -37.19
N ILE A 13 17.74 47.80 -36.86
CA ILE A 13 17.66 46.69 -37.84
C ILE A 13 16.19 46.33 -38.15
N LEU A 14 15.27 46.44 -37.18
CA LEU A 14 13.84 46.18 -37.41
C LEU A 14 13.13 47.28 -38.23
N GLY A 15 13.68 48.50 -38.30
CA GLY A 15 13.06 49.63 -39.01
C GLY A 15 13.11 49.59 -40.55
N ARG A 16 13.58 48.50 -41.18
CA ARG A 16 13.79 48.44 -42.65
C ARG A 16 13.15 47.26 -43.39
N LYS A 17 12.13 46.61 -42.84
CA LYS A 17 11.28 45.68 -43.64
C LYS A 17 9.86 46.22 -43.70
N THR A 18 9.42 46.59 -44.90
CA THR A 18 8.06 47.07 -45.16
C THR A 18 7.02 46.03 -44.77
N ASN A 19 5.93 46.46 -44.13
CA ASN A 19 4.85 45.62 -43.57
C ASN A 19 4.33 44.54 -44.53
N ASN A 20 4.41 44.75 -45.85
CA ASN A 20 4.02 43.78 -46.87
C ASN A 20 4.88 42.49 -46.91
N GLN A 21 6.16 42.53 -46.51
CA GLN A 21 7.00 41.32 -46.46
C GLN A 21 6.70 40.47 -45.22
N LEU A 22 6.38 41.10 -44.09
CA LEU A 22 6.00 40.39 -42.85
C LEU A 22 4.64 39.70 -42.98
N GLN A 23 3.67 40.31 -43.68
CA GLN A 23 2.39 39.67 -43.99
C GLN A 23 2.54 38.46 -44.91
N LYS A 24 3.39 38.55 -45.96
CA LYS A 24 3.67 37.41 -46.85
C LYS A 24 4.35 36.24 -46.12
N ILE A 25 5.24 36.51 -45.16
CA ILE A 25 5.89 35.46 -44.37
C ILE A 25 4.90 34.79 -43.42
N LYS A 26 3.99 35.56 -42.78
CA LYS A 26 2.95 35.02 -41.91
C LYS A 26 1.93 34.18 -42.69
N GLN A 27 1.49 34.62 -43.86
CA GLN A 27 0.62 33.82 -44.73
C GLN A 27 1.29 32.51 -45.14
N LYS A 28 2.56 32.54 -45.57
CA LYS A 28 3.31 31.33 -45.98
C LYS A 28 3.52 30.35 -44.81
N GLN A 29 3.63 30.85 -43.58
CA GLN A 29 3.73 30.02 -42.38
C GLN A 29 2.38 29.38 -41.99
N GLN A 30 1.26 30.10 -42.16
CA GLN A 30 -0.08 29.54 -41.97
C GLN A 30 -0.40 28.46 -43.00
N THR A 31 -0.10 28.67 -44.29
CA THR A 31 -0.34 27.65 -45.33
C THR A 31 0.48 26.38 -45.08
N ASN A 32 1.72 26.52 -44.61
CA ASN A 32 2.55 25.36 -44.26
C ASN A 32 2.05 24.62 -43.00
N GLN A 33 1.43 25.31 -42.05
CA GLN A 33 0.84 24.67 -40.86
C GLN A 33 -0.46 23.92 -41.20
N GLU A 34 -1.27 24.44 -42.11
CA GLU A 34 -2.48 23.77 -42.58
C GLU A 34 -2.15 22.53 -43.43
N VAL A 35 -1.16 22.62 -44.32
CA VAL A 35 -0.68 21.47 -45.10
C VAL A 35 -0.12 20.37 -44.19
N ASN A 36 0.64 20.73 -43.14
CA ASN A 36 1.15 19.74 -42.19
C ASN A 36 0.03 19.08 -41.37
N ARG A 37 -1.01 19.83 -40.97
CA ARG A 37 -2.19 19.25 -40.30
C ARG A 37 -2.97 18.30 -41.21
N GLN A 38 -3.06 18.61 -42.49
CA GLN A 38 -3.78 17.78 -43.45
C GLN A 38 -3.01 16.49 -43.76
N ILE A 39 -1.67 16.56 -43.81
CA ILE A 39 -0.79 15.38 -43.91
C ILE A 39 -0.91 14.52 -42.64
N ASP A 40 -0.93 15.12 -41.44
CA ASP A 40 -1.06 14.36 -40.19
C ASP A 40 -2.44 13.67 -40.07
N LEU A 41 -3.51 14.32 -40.52
CA LEU A 41 -4.86 13.74 -40.53
C LEU A 41 -4.99 12.60 -41.54
N GLU A 42 -4.43 12.72 -42.75
CA GLU A 42 -4.40 11.64 -43.72
C GLU A 42 -3.52 10.46 -43.25
N PHE A 43 -2.44 10.72 -42.50
CA PHE A 43 -1.58 9.67 -41.92
C PHE A 43 -2.26 8.90 -40.78
N ILE A 44 -3.09 9.56 -39.97
CA ILE A 44 -3.85 8.94 -38.88
C ILE A 44 -4.95 8.01 -39.42
N VAL A 45 -5.66 8.43 -40.47
CA VAL A 45 -6.67 7.60 -41.15
C VAL A 45 -6.01 6.35 -41.79
N TYR A 46 -4.80 6.49 -42.33
CA TYR A 46 -4.05 5.38 -42.91
C TYR A 46 -3.53 4.38 -41.85
N HIS A 47 -3.16 4.87 -40.67
CA HIS A 47 -2.72 4.01 -39.55
C HIS A 47 -3.84 3.13 -39.00
N GLN A 48 -5.09 3.62 -38.99
CA GLN A 48 -6.26 2.83 -38.57
C GLN A 48 -6.62 1.70 -39.56
N GLN A 49 -6.17 1.76 -40.81
CA GLN A 49 -6.40 0.69 -41.81
C GLN A 49 -5.30 -0.38 -41.84
N ILE A 50 -4.13 -0.15 -41.21
CA ILE A 50 -2.94 -1.02 -41.32
C ILE A 50 -2.79 -2.04 -40.17
N GLU A 51 -3.56 -1.95 -39.08
CA GLU A 51 -3.48 -2.91 -37.97
C GLU A 51 -3.92 -4.37 -38.33
N GLY A 52 -4.30 -4.64 -39.58
CA GLY A 52 -4.84 -5.93 -39.99
C GLY A 52 -3.90 -6.96 -40.65
N LYS A 53 -2.80 -6.60 -41.35
CA LYS A 53 -2.12 -7.59 -42.23
C LYS A 53 -0.59 -7.43 -42.38
N SER A 54 0.13 -8.46 -41.91
CA SER A 54 1.43 -9.02 -42.34
C SER A 54 2.54 -8.11 -42.94
N LYS A 55 3.70 -8.10 -42.27
CA LYS A 55 4.91 -7.30 -42.53
C LYS A 55 5.60 -7.49 -43.91
N GLN A 56 5.25 -8.48 -44.73
CA GLN A 56 5.96 -8.77 -45.98
C GLN A 56 5.45 -8.03 -47.22
N ILE A 57 4.22 -7.52 -47.22
CA ILE A 57 3.63 -6.80 -48.37
C ILE A 57 4.14 -5.34 -48.47
N ASN A 58 4.76 -4.83 -47.41
CA ASN A 58 5.09 -3.41 -47.27
C ASN A 58 6.16 -2.89 -48.24
N LYS A 59 7.17 -3.69 -48.64
CA LYS A 59 8.28 -3.14 -49.43
C LYS A 59 7.92 -2.84 -50.88
N GLN A 60 7.04 -3.64 -51.49
CA GLN A 60 6.56 -3.43 -52.86
C GLN A 60 5.48 -2.35 -52.96
N LEU A 61 4.56 -2.26 -51.97
CA LEU A 61 3.54 -1.21 -51.96
C LEU A 61 4.13 0.18 -51.71
N ILE A 62 5.12 0.27 -50.81
CA ILE A 62 5.83 1.53 -50.51
C ILE A 62 6.59 2.02 -51.75
N ASN A 63 7.27 1.15 -52.50
CA ASN A 63 7.94 1.53 -53.74
C ASN A 63 6.95 1.99 -54.83
N LYS A 64 5.74 1.39 -54.88
CA LYS A 64 4.68 1.79 -55.81
C LYS A 64 4.08 3.16 -55.45
N LEU A 65 3.98 3.49 -54.16
CA LEU A 65 3.52 4.79 -53.68
C LEU A 65 4.57 5.89 -53.88
N ILE A 66 5.86 5.58 -53.69
CA ILE A 66 6.98 6.48 -54.01
C ILE A 66 6.96 6.87 -55.49
N SER A 67 6.69 5.93 -56.40
CA SER A 67 6.58 6.23 -57.84
C SER A 67 5.40 7.13 -58.22
N LYS A 68 4.32 7.13 -57.41
CA LYS A 68 3.12 7.95 -57.66
C LYS A 68 3.20 9.35 -57.03
N GLN A 69 3.87 9.53 -55.88
CA GLN A 69 3.98 10.84 -55.22
C GLN A 69 5.13 11.71 -55.72
N ILE A 70 6.16 11.14 -56.37
CA ILE A 70 7.30 11.89 -56.92
C ILE A 70 6.88 12.85 -58.07
N VAL A 71 5.74 12.64 -58.71
CA VAL A 71 5.35 13.47 -59.87
C VAL A 71 4.93 14.90 -59.50
N ASN A 72 4.55 15.18 -58.24
CA ASN A 72 3.91 16.48 -57.95
C ASN A 72 4.48 17.36 -56.84
N THR A 73 5.60 17.01 -56.22
CA THR A 73 6.26 17.96 -55.31
C THR A 73 7.78 17.88 -55.38
N LYS A 74 8.43 19.00 -55.75
CA LYS A 74 9.89 19.21 -55.66
C LYS A 74 10.33 19.30 -54.20
N TYR A 75 10.24 18.21 -53.43
CA TYR A 75 10.94 18.10 -52.17
C TYR A 75 12.22 17.29 -52.37
N ASN A 76 13.32 17.86 -51.89
CA ASN A 76 14.68 17.36 -52.02
C ASN A 76 14.78 15.98 -51.33
N GLN A 77 15.25 14.95 -52.03
CA GLN A 77 15.33 13.56 -51.53
C GLN A 77 16.02 13.45 -50.15
N ASN A 78 17.03 14.30 -49.90
CA ASN A 78 17.75 14.37 -48.62
C ASN A 78 16.84 14.74 -47.43
N SER A 79 15.80 15.55 -47.63
CA SER A 79 14.90 15.97 -46.55
C SER A 79 13.99 14.82 -46.11
N ILE A 80 13.54 14.00 -47.07
CA ILE A 80 12.70 12.83 -46.82
C ILE A 80 13.54 11.75 -46.13
N GLU A 81 14.78 11.55 -46.56
CA GLU A 81 15.71 10.59 -45.95
C GLU A 81 16.03 10.94 -44.48
N ILE A 82 16.22 12.22 -44.18
CA ILE A 82 16.43 12.71 -42.80
C ILE A 82 15.16 12.50 -41.95
N ILE A 83 13.97 12.75 -42.48
CA ILE A 83 12.70 12.52 -41.77
C ILE A 83 12.50 11.03 -41.51
N PHE A 84 12.78 10.16 -42.48
CA PHE A 84 12.71 8.71 -42.31
C PHE A 84 13.74 8.19 -41.29
N GLN A 85 14.98 8.70 -41.31
CA GLN A 85 15.97 8.36 -40.29
C GLN A 85 15.52 8.81 -38.90
N LYS A 86 14.92 10.00 -38.77
CA LYS A 86 14.33 10.48 -37.50
C LYS A 86 13.16 9.60 -37.05
N TYR A 87 12.33 9.16 -37.99
CA TYR A 87 11.17 8.29 -37.71
C TYR A 87 11.61 6.88 -37.27
N PHE A 88 12.61 6.28 -37.93
CA PHE A 88 13.18 4.98 -37.53
C PHE A 88 13.98 5.07 -36.22
N LYS A 89 14.66 6.20 -35.96
CA LYS A 89 15.33 6.45 -34.69
C LYS A 89 14.33 6.64 -33.55
N ASN A 90 13.19 7.30 -33.83
CA ASN A 90 12.05 7.39 -32.91
C ASN A 90 11.34 6.05 -32.73
N GLN A 91 11.22 5.20 -33.75
CA GLN A 91 10.70 3.84 -33.58
C GLN A 91 11.65 2.95 -32.78
N LYS A 92 12.98 3.08 -32.93
CA LYS A 92 13.96 2.43 -32.06
C LYS A 92 13.91 2.97 -30.63
N ALA A 93 13.65 4.26 -30.44
CA ALA A 93 13.42 4.85 -29.12
C ALA A 93 12.10 4.38 -28.49
N MET A 94 11.03 4.26 -29.28
CA MET A 94 9.77 3.65 -28.88
C MET A 94 9.95 2.16 -28.56
N SER A 95 10.76 1.44 -29.34
CA SER A 95 11.08 0.02 -29.10
C SER A 95 11.98 -0.18 -27.88
N SER A 96 12.86 0.76 -27.54
CA SER A 96 13.63 0.70 -26.28
C SER A 96 12.77 1.00 -25.05
N CYS A 97 11.64 1.71 -25.25
CA CYS A 97 10.60 1.92 -24.25
C CYS A 97 9.64 0.73 -24.11
N ILE A 98 9.70 -0.26 -25.01
CA ILE A 98 8.88 -1.47 -24.94
C ILE A 98 9.67 -2.54 -24.17
N SER A 99 9.09 -3.02 -23.07
CA SER A 99 9.64 -3.92 -22.03
C SER A 99 10.42 -3.24 -20.92
N THR A 100 9.69 -2.68 -19.96
CA THR A 100 10.12 -2.08 -18.68
C THR A 100 9.73 -2.93 -17.45
N GLY A 101 9.27 -4.18 -17.62
CA GLY A 101 9.05 -5.12 -16.52
C GLY A 101 10.31 -5.55 -15.75
N ILE A 102 10.11 -6.30 -14.67
CA ILE A 102 11.16 -6.89 -13.82
C ILE A 102 12.01 -7.89 -14.64
N SER A 103 13.32 -7.91 -14.43
CA SER A 103 14.23 -8.80 -15.16
C SER A 103 14.36 -10.16 -14.48
N ALA A 104 14.50 -10.19 -13.15
CA ALA A 104 14.58 -11.41 -12.35
C ALA A 104 14.13 -11.16 -10.91
N ILE A 105 13.69 -12.24 -10.26
CA ILE A 105 13.37 -12.32 -8.84
C ILE A 105 14.29 -13.33 -8.17
N TYR A 106 14.80 -12.97 -7.00
CA TYR A 106 15.61 -13.80 -6.14
C TYR A 106 14.99 -13.84 -4.74
N ILE A 107 15.03 -15.01 -4.12
CA ILE A 107 14.76 -15.19 -2.69
C ILE A 107 16.09 -15.61 -2.07
N LEU A 108 16.60 -14.78 -1.16
CA LEU A 108 17.87 -15.01 -0.47
C LEU A 108 17.64 -15.30 1.01
N ASP A 109 18.61 -15.97 1.63
CA ASP A 109 18.71 -16.12 3.09
C ASP A 109 19.28 -14.82 3.73
N HIS A 110 19.16 -14.64 5.05
CA HIS A 110 19.78 -13.56 5.84
C HIS A 110 21.28 -13.31 5.54
N LYS A 111 22.04 -14.33 5.10
CA LYS A 111 23.45 -14.23 4.67
C LYS A 111 23.64 -13.80 3.22
N GLY A 112 22.55 -13.58 2.47
CA GLY A 112 22.58 -13.21 1.05
C GLY A 112 22.80 -14.39 0.08
N ARG A 113 22.68 -15.65 0.55
CA ARG A 113 22.77 -16.85 -0.31
C ARG A 113 21.47 -17.06 -1.06
N VAL A 114 21.55 -17.44 -2.33
CA VAL A 114 20.36 -17.69 -3.18
C VAL A 114 19.66 -18.99 -2.76
N LEU A 115 18.38 -18.88 -2.40
CA LEU A 115 17.50 -20.03 -2.20
C LEU A 115 16.73 -20.35 -3.49
N ILE A 116 16.14 -19.33 -4.11
CA ILE A 116 15.40 -19.43 -5.37
C ILE A 116 15.80 -18.28 -6.30
N THR A 117 15.91 -18.59 -7.59
CA THR A 117 16.15 -17.61 -8.64
C THR A 117 15.22 -17.85 -9.81
N ARG A 118 14.52 -16.80 -10.26
CA ARG A 118 13.69 -16.83 -11.46
C ARG A 118 14.02 -15.66 -12.36
N CYS A 119 14.51 -15.98 -13.55
CA CYS A 119 14.83 -15.01 -14.60
C CYS A 119 13.71 -14.97 -15.66
N TYR A 120 13.16 -13.78 -15.91
CA TYR A 120 12.10 -13.59 -16.91
C TYR A 120 12.62 -13.07 -18.24
N LYS A 121 13.70 -12.27 -18.22
CA LYS A 121 14.22 -11.59 -19.44
C LYS A 121 15.59 -12.07 -19.91
N GLY A 122 16.32 -12.80 -19.07
CA GLY A 122 17.67 -13.30 -19.41
C GLY A 122 18.70 -12.21 -19.71
N ASP A 123 18.46 -10.96 -19.29
CA ASP A 123 19.29 -9.78 -19.58
C ASP A 123 20.31 -9.44 -18.49
N LEU A 124 20.41 -10.30 -17.46
CA LEU A 124 21.24 -10.13 -16.27
C LEU A 124 22.41 -11.12 -16.25
N PRO A 125 23.57 -10.72 -15.67
CA PRO A 125 24.67 -11.65 -15.42
C PRO A 125 24.32 -12.63 -14.29
N ILE A 126 24.90 -13.83 -14.34
CA ILE A 126 24.59 -14.97 -13.45
C ILE A 126 24.85 -14.63 -11.97
N ASN A 127 25.90 -13.87 -11.67
CA ASN A 127 26.32 -13.52 -10.30
C ASN A 127 25.91 -12.10 -9.87
N ILE A 128 24.81 -11.58 -10.40
CA ILE A 128 24.34 -10.22 -10.07
C ILE A 128 24.00 -10.06 -8.58
N HIS A 129 23.60 -11.14 -7.90
CA HIS A 129 23.28 -11.15 -6.47
C HIS A 129 24.51 -10.89 -5.57
N ASP A 130 25.71 -11.29 -5.99
CA ASP A 130 26.94 -10.99 -5.26
C ASP A 130 27.25 -9.50 -5.24
N ILE A 131 26.93 -8.80 -6.33
CA ILE A 131 27.07 -7.34 -6.42
C ILE A 131 26.10 -6.66 -5.46
N PHE A 132 24.87 -7.18 -5.34
CA PHE A 132 23.91 -6.71 -4.35
C PHE A 132 24.42 -6.92 -2.92
N ASN A 133 24.93 -8.11 -2.58
CA ASN A 133 25.44 -8.40 -1.23
C ASN A 133 26.62 -7.49 -0.85
N LYS A 134 27.56 -7.27 -1.77
CA LYS A 134 28.67 -6.32 -1.57
C LYS A 134 28.15 -4.89 -1.37
N LYS A 135 27.17 -4.48 -2.17
CA LYS A 135 26.54 -3.16 -2.06
C LYS A 135 25.82 -2.98 -0.73
N LEU A 136 25.12 -4.00 -0.24
CA LEU A 136 24.41 -3.93 1.03
C LEU A 136 25.37 -3.73 2.20
N LEU A 137 26.55 -4.36 2.16
CA LEU A 137 27.62 -4.19 3.15
C LEU A 137 28.29 -2.80 3.12
N GLU A 138 28.17 -2.05 2.01
CA GLU A 138 28.69 -0.67 1.93
C GLU A 138 27.81 0.34 2.71
N TYR A 139 26.57 -0.02 3.07
CA TYR A 139 25.66 0.87 3.80
C TYR A 139 25.63 0.52 5.29
N ASP A 140 25.76 1.55 6.14
CA ASP A 140 25.47 1.42 7.57
C ASP A 140 23.98 1.10 7.78
N GLU A 141 23.63 0.34 8.82
CA GLU A 141 22.24 -0.10 9.14
C GLU A 141 21.23 1.06 9.12
N PHE A 142 21.64 2.27 9.50
CA PHE A 142 20.80 3.46 9.55
C PHE A 142 20.66 4.21 8.21
N SER A 143 21.49 3.88 7.22
CA SER A 143 21.58 4.54 5.90
C SER A 143 21.02 3.70 4.75
N VAL A 144 20.59 2.49 5.06
CA VAL A 144 20.09 1.49 4.12
C VAL A 144 18.86 2.01 3.38
N LYS A 145 18.85 1.84 2.05
CA LYS A 145 17.77 2.28 1.16
C LYS A 145 17.10 1.08 0.52
N PRO A 146 15.76 1.04 0.40
CA PRO A 146 15.05 -0.11 -0.18
C PRO A 146 15.33 -0.32 -1.68
N ILE A 147 15.91 0.69 -2.34
CA ILE A 147 16.39 0.60 -3.72
C ILE A 147 17.88 0.90 -3.74
N LEU A 148 18.67 -0.06 -4.21
CA LEU A 148 20.09 0.12 -4.48
C LEU A 148 20.33 0.21 -5.98
N ARG A 149 21.31 1.02 -6.39
CA ARG A 149 21.72 1.11 -7.78
C ARG A 149 23.19 0.80 -7.93
N ASP A 150 23.47 0.00 -8.95
CA ASP A 150 24.81 -0.37 -9.33
C ASP A 150 25.44 0.67 -10.27
N LYS A 151 26.78 0.66 -10.34
CA LYS A 151 27.56 1.45 -11.31
C LYS A 151 27.25 1.04 -12.76
N TYR A 152 26.85 -0.21 -12.97
CA TYR A 152 26.48 -0.76 -14.28
C TYR A 152 25.01 -0.48 -14.68
N GLY A 153 24.26 0.29 -13.88
CA GLY A 153 22.89 0.70 -14.20
C GLY A 153 21.81 -0.29 -13.78
N HIS A 154 22.15 -1.34 -13.03
CA HIS A 154 21.17 -2.24 -12.42
C HIS A 154 20.50 -1.58 -11.21
N SER A 155 19.18 -1.72 -11.12
CA SER A 155 18.39 -1.32 -9.96
C SER A 155 17.94 -2.56 -9.20
N PHE A 156 18.28 -2.60 -7.92
CA PHE A 156 17.94 -3.65 -6.96
C PHE A 156 16.82 -3.14 -6.07
N PHE A 157 15.69 -3.84 -6.07
CA PHE A 157 14.56 -3.59 -5.20
C PHE A 157 14.48 -4.75 -4.21
N TYR A 158 14.56 -4.50 -2.91
CA TYR A 158 14.52 -5.59 -1.95
C TYR A 158 13.64 -5.29 -0.76
N LEU A 159 13.10 -6.36 -0.18
CA LEU A 159 12.31 -6.36 1.04
C LEU A 159 12.82 -7.45 1.97
N HIS A 160 12.86 -7.15 3.26
CA HIS A 160 13.12 -8.13 4.30
C HIS A 160 11.79 -8.69 4.82
N HIS A 161 11.71 -10.02 4.92
CA HIS A 161 10.61 -10.71 5.58
C HIS A 161 11.19 -11.84 6.43
N ASN A 162 11.09 -11.73 7.76
CA ASN A 162 11.77 -12.62 8.71
C ASN A 162 13.27 -12.72 8.39
N ASN A 163 13.77 -13.95 8.19
CA ASN A 163 15.16 -14.25 7.84
C ASN A 163 15.39 -14.35 6.32
N LEU A 164 14.46 -13.87 5.50
CA LEU A 164 14.52 -13.92 4.04
C LEU A 164 14.62 -12.52 3.43
N ILE A 165 15.32 -12.44 2.30
CA ILE A 165 15.45 -11.24 1.49
C ILE A 165 14.83 -11.50 0.12
N PHE A 166 13.75 -10.78 -0.18
CA PHE A 166 13.11 -10.82 -1.49
C PHE A 166 13.72 -9.72 -2.35
N LEU A 167 14.39 -10.11 -3.43
CA LEU A 167 15.13 -9.21 -4.31
C LEU A 167 14.57 -9.26 -5.73
N ALA A 168 14.08 -8.15 -6.24
CA ALA A 168 13.77 -7.95 -7.65
C ALA A 168 14.84 -7.07 -8.32
N ILE A 169 15.27 -7.48 -9.51
CA ILE A 169 16.31 -6.78 -10.26
C ILE A 169 15.72 -6.27 -11.57
N SER A 170 16.04 -5.04 -11.92
CA SER A 170 15.75 -4.47 -13.24
C SER A 170 16.95 -3.73 -13.78
N ARG A 171 17.20 -3.89 -15.10
CA ARG A 171 18.22 -3.14 -15.82
C ARG A 171 17.68 -1.81 -16.37
N LYS A 172 16.37 -1.68 -16.53
CA LYS A 172 15.71 -0.50 -17.11
C LYS A 172 14.99 0.30 -16.04
N ASN A 173 14.52 1.48 -16.42
CA ASN A 173 13.67 2.30 -15.56
C ASN A 173 12.27 1.66 -15.43
N THR A 174 12.11 0.79 -14.43
CA THR A 174 10.85 0.14 -14.09
C THR A 174 10.07 0.99 -13.08
N ASN A 175 8.74 0.88 -13.09
CA ASN A 175 7.91 1.48 -12.07
C ASN A 175 8.21 0.84 -10.70
N CYS A 176 8.88 1.57 -9.80
CA CYS A 176 9.26 1.09 -8.48
C CYS A 176 8.06 0.61 -7.66
N MET A 177 6.92 1.31 -7.75
CA MET A 177 5.72 0.97 -7.00
C MET A 177 5.15 -0.37 -7.43
N MET A 178 5.16 -0.66 -8.74
CA MET A 178 4.75 -1.95 -9.28
C MET A 178 5.62 -3.08 -8.73
N VAL A 179 6.94 -2.87 -8.65
CA VAL A 179 7.87 -3.89 -8.11
C VAL A 179 7.61 -4.17 -6.64
N PHE A 180 7.52 -3.13 -5.80
CA PHE A 180 7.26 -3.31 -4.38
C PHE A 180 5.88 -3.89 -4.12
N SER A 181 4.84 -3.41 -4.81
CA SER A 181 3.49 -3.97 -4.68
C SER A 181 3.46 -5.45 -5.04
N PHE A 182 4.18 -5.85 -6.09
CA PHE A 182 4.31 -7.26 -6.45
C PHE A 182 5.07 -8.06 -5.38
N LEU A 183 6.19 -7.56 -4.87
CA LEU A 183 6.98 -8.27 -3.85
C LEU A 183 6.17 -8.47 -2.55
N TYR A 184 5.43 -7.46 -2.10
CA TYR A 184 4.52 -7.60 -0.96
C TYR A 184 3.43 -8.63 -1.23
N GLN A 185 2.83 -8.60 -2.42
CA GLN A 185 1.79 -9.56 -2.80
C GLN A 185 2.34 -10.99 -2.91
N LEU A 186 3.56 -11.16 -3.45
CA LEU A 186 4.25 -12.45 -3.50
C LEU A 186 4.48 -13.01 -2.09
N ILE A 187 4.99 -12.19 -1.17
CA ILE A 187 5.16 -12.60 0.24
C ILE A 187 3.81 -13.03 0.84
N GLN A 188 2.74 -12.24 0.63
CA GLN A 188 1.42 -12.58 1.15
C GLN A 188 0.89 -13.92 0.59
N VAL A 189 1.04 -14.15 -0.71
CA VAL A 189 0.66 -15.42 -1.34
C VAL A 189 1.45 -16.59 -0.73
N LEU A 190 2.77 -16.45 -0.58
CA LEU A 190 3.61 -17.50 0.03
C LEU A 190 3.23 -17.78 1.49
N VAL A 191 2.96 -16.74 2.27
CA VAL A 191 2.46 -16.87 3.66
C VAL A 191 1.12 -17.59 3.68
N ASP A 192 0.20 -17.29 2.77
CA ASP A 192 -1.10 -17.98 2.75
C ASP A 192 -1.04 -19.45 2.26
N TYR A 193 0.02 -19.84 1.55
CA TYR A 193 0.26 -21.22 1.10
C TYR A 193 0.99 -22.06 2.14
N PHE A 194 1.97 -21.47 2.84
CA PHE A 194 2.85 -22.19 3.78
C PHE A 194 2.55 -21.91 5.25
N LYS A 195 1.71 -20.92 5.55
CA LYS A 195 1.39 -20.34 6.88
C LYS A 195 2.56 -19.58 7.50
N GLU A 196 3.72 -20.22 7.56
CA GLU A 196 4.97 -19.63 8.03
C GLU A 196 5.98 -19.60 6.87
N LEU A 197 6.57 -18.43 6.63
CA LEU A 197 7.54 -18.20 5.55
C LEU A 197 8.94 -18.05 6.14
N GLU A 198 9.68 -19.15 6.14
CA GLU A 198 11.06 -19.27 6.61
C GLU A 198 11.94 -19.96 5.55
N GLU A 199 13.24 -20.09 5.83
CA GLU A 199 14.21 -20.72 4.94
C GLU A 199 13.86 -22.19 4.63
N GLU A 200 13.36 -22.92 5.63
CA GLU A 200 12.88 -24.30 5.47
C GLU A 200 11.64 -24.37 4.56
N SER A 201 10.67 -23.47 4.75
CA SER A 201 9.45 -23.41 3.92
C SER A 201 9.79 -23.30 2.44
N VAL A 202 10.78 -22.46 2.11
CA VAL A 202 11.22 -22.21 0.73
C VAL A 202 11.95 -23.42 0.15
N ARG A 203 12.79 -24.10 0.95
CA ARG A 203 13.53 -25.28 0.51
C ARG A 203 12.65 -26.50 0.29
N ASP A 204 11.67 -26.71 1.15
CA ASP A 204 10.78 -27.88 1.06
C ASP A 204 9.73 -27.72 -0.05
N ASN A 205 9.36 -26.48 -0.38
CA ASN A 205 8.30 -26.17 -1.35
C ASN A 205 8.80 -25.50 -2.65
N PHE A 206 10.07 -25.70 -3.03
CA PHE A 206 10.66 -25.00 -4.19
C PHE A 206 9.88 -25.20 -5.49
N VAL A 207 9.29 -26.38 -5.72
CA VAL A 207 8.47 -26.68 -6.92
C VAL A 207 7.27 -25.74 -7.01
N ILE A 208 6.52 -25.60 -5.92
CA ILE A 208 5.33 -24.74 -5.87
C ILE A 208 5.71 -23.28 -6.04
N ILE A 209 6.85 -22.87 -5.49
CA ILE A 209 7.32 -21.49 -5.64
C ILE A 209 7.66 -21.19 -7.11
N TYR A 210 8.26 -22.14 -7.85
CA TYR A 210 8.48 -21.95 -9.29
C TYR A 210 7.17 -21.87 -10.07
N GLU A 211 6.20 -22.74 -9.78
CA GLU A 211 4.87 -22.68 -10.39
C GLU A 211 4.17 -21.35 -10.09
N LEU A 212 4.21 -20.90 -8.83
CA LEU A 212 3.66 -19.61 -8.41
C LEU A 212 4.34 -18.45 -9.14
N LEU A 213 5.67 -18.43 -9.24
CA LEU A 213 6.38 -17.35 -9.91
C LEU A 213 6.03 -17.28 -11.41
N ASP A 214 5.84 -18.43 -12.06
CA ASP A 214 5.47 -18.50 -13.48
C ASP A 214 4.02 -18.09 -13.75
N GLU A 215 3.08 -18.43 -12.87
CA GLU A 215 1.69 -18.00 -12.99
C GLU A 215 1.47 -16.54 -12.57
N MET A 216 2.24 -16.06 -11.58
CA MET A 216 2.09 -14.69 -11.06
C MET A 216 2.75 -13.64 -11.95
N MET A 217 3.74 -13.99 -12.77
CA MET A 217 4.49 -13.04 -13.59
C MET A 217 4.89 -13.64 -14.93
N ASP A 218 4.59 -12.90 -16.00
CA ASP A 218 5.07 -13.22 -17.35
C ASP A 218 5.91 -12.06 -17.90
N ASN A 219 7.10 -12.38 -18.41
CA ASN A 219 8.05 -11.42 -19.02
C ASN A 219 8.32 -10.16 -18.17
N GLY A 220 8.27 -10.27 -16.84
CA GLY A 220 8.49 -9.17 -15.92
C GLY A 220 7.25 -8.33 -15.57
N TYR A 221 6.06 -8.76 -16.00
CA TYR A 221 4.78 -8.10 -15.74
C TYR A 221 3.91 -8.99 -14.85
N PRO A 222 3.51 -8.52 -13.65
CA PRO A 222 2.55 -9.22 -12.81
C PRO A 222 1.25 -9.51 -13.55
N GLN A 223 0.75 -10.74 -13.45
CA GLN A 223 -0.52 -11.19 -14.01
C GLN A 223 -1.51 -11.46 -12.87
N THR A 224 -1.80 -12.73 -12.58
CA THR A 224 -2.74 -13.13 -11.54
C THR A 224 -2.03 -13.29 -10.21
N THR A 225 -2.41 -12.48 -9.22
CA THR A 225 -1.78 -12.49 -7.88
C THR A 225 -2.77 -12.83 -6.75
N ASP A 226 -3.98 -13.22 -7.11
CA ASP A 226 -5.04 -13.59 -6.19
C ASP A 226 -4.86 -15.05 -5.72
N ASN A 227 -4.55 -15.22 -4.43
CA ASN A 227 -4.29 -16.53 -3.83
C ASN A 227 -5.44 -17.55 -4.06
N LYS A 228 -6.70 -17.13 -3.93
CA LYS A 228 -7.86 -18.03 -4.11
C LYS A 228 -7.95 -18.59 -5.55
N ILE A 229 -7.56 -17.78 -6.54
CA ILE A 229 -7.53 -18.20 -7.94
C ILE A 229 -6.32 -19.10 -8.17
N LEU A 230 -5.15 -18.68 -7.66
CA LEU A 230 -3.89 -19.44 -7.77
C LEU A 230 -4.03 -20.85 -7.18
N LYS A 231 -4.70 -21.02 -6.03
CA LYS A 231 -4.95 -22.34 -5.42
C LYS A 231 -5.82 -23.25 -6.29
N GLY A 232 -6.60 -22.69 -7.21
CA GLY A 232 -7.32 -23.46 -8.21
C GLY A 232 -6.45 -23.90 -9.39
N LEU A 233 -5.50 -23.04 -9.79
CA LEU A 233 -4.62 -23.26 -10.94
C LEU A 233 -3.48 -24.23 -10.62
N ILE A 234 -2.88 -24.09 -9.43
CA ILE A 234 -1.75 -24.87 -8.98
C ILE A 234 -2.26 -26.12 -8.26
N LYS A 235 -2.01 -27.29 -8.86
CA LYS A 235 -2.51 -28.59 -8.37
C LYS A 235 -1.57 -29.28 -7.38
N THR A 236 -0.37 -28.74 -7.20
CA THR A 236 0.67 -29.30 -6.34
C THR A 236 0.36 -29.00 -4.87
N GLU A 237 0.27 -30.04 -4.02
CA GLU A 237 0.00 -29.88 -2.58
C GLU A 237 1.22 -29.27 -1.86
N SER A 238 1.02 -28.19 -1.09
CA SER A 238 2.08 -27.57 -0.28
C SER A 238 2.35 -28.30 1.02
N HIS A 239 3.63 -28.44 1.36
CA HIS A 239 4.08 -28.84 2.68
C HIS A 239 3.98 -27.65 3.63
N GLU A 240 2.91 -27.62 4.43
CA GLU A 240 2.76 -26.66 5.52
C GLU A 240 3.70 -27.02 6.69
N LEU A 241 4.53 -26.08 7.13
CA LEU A 241 5.24 -26.21 8.40
C LEU A 241 4.21 -26.19 9.53
N LYS A 242 4.09 -27.31 10.26
CA LYS A 242 3.19 -27.44 11.40
C LYS A 242 4.00 -27.55 12.68
N LYS A 243 3.83 -26.61 13.61
CA LYS A 243 4.27 -26.78 15.01
C LYS A 243 3.32 -27.63 15.87
N ASP A 244 2.16 -28.04 15.36
CA ASP A 244 1.34 -29.07 16.01
C ASP A 244 0.46 -29.79 14.99
N GLN A 245 0.47 -31.12 15.05
CA GLN A 245 -0.28 -31.97 14.12
C GLN A 245 -1.78 -31.95 14.44
N LYS A 246 -2.54 -31.15 13.67
CA LYS A 246 -3.93 -31.50 13.33
C LYS A 246 -4.06 -31.71 11.82
N LYS A 247 -4.66 -32.83 11.47
CA LYS A 247 -4.87 -33.32 10.09
C LYS A 247 -5.71 -32.30 9.28
N PRO A 248 -5.36 -32.00 8.02
CA PRO A 248 -6.19 -31.15 7.18
C PRO A 248 -7.40 -31.93 6.64
N SER A 249 -8.56 -31.26 6.64
CA SER A 249 -9.80 -31.72 6.01
C SER A 249 -9.66 -31.57 4.49
N LYS A 250 -9.64 -32.70 3.77
CA LYS A 250 -9.78 -32.75 2.31
C LYS A 250 -11.22 -32.40 1.95
N ASN A 251 -11.46 -31.27 1.27
CA ASN A 251 -12.68 -31.00 0.49
C ASN A 251 -12.53 -29.70 -0.31
N SER A 252 -12.06 -29.76 -1.57
CA SER A 252 -12.46 -28.84 -2.65
C SER A 252 -11.74 -29.18 -3.96
N SER A 253 -12.14 -30.26 -4.63
CA SER A 253 -11.88 -30.41 -6.06
C SER A 253 -12.86 -29.50 -6.81
N LEU A 254 -12.41 -28.29 -7.16
CA LEU A 254 -13.16 -27.36 -8.00
C LEU A 254 -13.18 -27.88 -9.45
N SER A 255 -14.33 -27.83 -10.11
CA SER A 255 -14.47 -28.20 -11.53
C SER A 255 -13.79 -27.17 -12.45
N ILE A 256 -13.13 -27.66 -13.50
CA ILE A 256 -12.32 -26.88 -14.45
C ILE A 256 -13.12 -25.74 -15.11
N GLU A 257 -14.42 -25.92 -15.33
CA GLU A 257 -15.29 -24.91 -15.98
C GLU A 257 -15.44 -23.62 -15.16
N ASN A 258 -15.51 -23.72 -13.83
CA ASN A 258 -15.62 -22.54 -12.96
C ASN A 258 -14.32 -21.73 -12.85
N GLN A 259 -13.18 -22.31 -13.26
CA GLN A 259 -11.87 -21.67 -13.17
C GLN A 259 -11.61 -20.72 -14.34
N VAL A 260 -12.13 -21.03 -15.54
CA VAL A 260 -11.95 -20.19 -16.73
C VAL A 260 -12.72 -18.87 -16.58
N ASP A 261 -13.96 -18.92 -16.10
CA ASP A 261 -14.79 -17.73 -15.88
C ASP A 261 -14.21 -16.79 -14.81
N ALA A 262 -13.52 -17.32 -13.80
CA ALA A 262 -12.85 -16.51 -12.78
C ALA A 262 -11.59 -15.80 -13.31
N ILE A 263 -10.99 -16.30 -14.40
CA ILE A 263 -9.77 -15.74 -15.01
C ILE A 263 -10.12 -14.75 -16.12
N THR A 264 -11.12 -15.05 -16.95
CA THR A 264 -11.52 -14.20 -18.08
C THR A 264 -12.72 -13.30 -17.80
N GLY A 265 -13.44 -13.53 -16.70
CA GLY A 265 -14.62 -12.76 -16.32
C GLY A 265 -14.28 -11.42 -15.66
N ALA A 266 -15.26 -10.51 -15.66
CA ALA A 266 -15.14 -9.20 -15.00
C ALA A 266 -15.08 -9.28 -13.46
N VAL A 267 -15.32 -10.46 -12.87
CA VAL A 267 -15.29 -10.72 -11.42
C VAL A 267 -14.34 -11.89 -11.17
N THR A 268 -13.14 -11.59 -10.69
CA THR A 268 -12.09 -12.60 -10.49
C THR A 268 -12.06 -13.17 -9.06
N TRP A 269 -12.61 -12.44 -8.10
CA TRP A 269 -12.47 -12.74 -6.66
C TRP A 269 -13.59 -13.60 -6.06
N ARG A 270 -14.60 -14.01 -6.85
CA ARG A 270 -15.75 -14.80 -6.37
C ARG A 270 -16.19 -15.83 -7.41
N ASN A 271 -16.22 -17.10 -6.99
CA ASN A 271 -16.64 -18.21 -7.85
C ASN A 271 -18.17 -18.37 -7.90
N ASN A 272 -18.67 -18.86 -9.03
CA ASN A 272 -20.06 -19.26 -9.18
C ASN A 272 -20.37 -20.54 -8.38
N GLY A 273 -21.63 -20.71 -7.95
CA GLY A 273 -22.10 -21.96 -7.32
C GLY A 273 -21.85 -22.11 -5.82
N ILE A 274 -21.35 -21.08 -5.13
CA ILE A 274 -21.22 -21.07 -3.67
C ILE A 274 -22.60 -21.20 -3.02
N SER A 275 -22.76 -22.12 -2.07
CA SER A 275 -24.03 -22.34 -1.36
C SER A 275 -23.80 -22.54 0.13
N TYR A 276 -24.57 -21.81 0.93
CA TYR A 276 -24.59 -21.91 2.38
C TYR A 276 -25.98 -22.28 2.89
N LYS A 277 -26.02 -23.08 3.96
CA LYS A 277 -27.28 -23.40 4.66
C LYS A 277 -27.91 -22.17 5.31
N LYS A 278 -27.06 -21.23 5.77
CA LYS A 278 -27.47 -19.96 6.38
C LYS A 278 -26.67 -18.84 5.72
N ASN A 279 -27.38 -17.82 5.23
CA ASN A 279 -26.78 -16.68 4.57
C ASN A 279 -26.57 -15.55 5.59
N GLU A 280 -25.32 -15.28 5.96
CA GLU A 280 -24.96 -14.32 7.00
C GLU A 280 -23.78 -13.46 6.55
N VAL A 281 -23.77 -12.19 6.96
CA VAL A 281 -22.64 -11.28 6.71
C VAL A 281 -22.29 -10.56 8.00
N PHE A 282 -21.02 -10.61 8.38
CA PHE A 282 -20.52 -9.89 9.54
C PHE A 282 -19.61 -8.74 9.10
N LEU A 283 -19.86 -7.54 9.63
CA LEU A 283 -19.06 -6.35 9.39
C LEU A 283 -18.39 -5.94 10.70
N ASP A 284 -17.06 -5.95 10.66
CA ASP A 284 -16.23 -5.53 11.77
C ASP A 284 -15.60 -4.18 11.40
N VAL A 285 -16.07 -3.11 12.04
CA VAL A 285 -15.48 -1.77 11.90
C VAL A 285 -14.45 -1.61 13.01
N ILE A 286 -13.17 -1.62 12.63
CA ILE A 286 -12.04 -1.57 13.56
C ILE A 286 -11.34 -0.22 13.38
N GLU A 287 -11.30 0.59 14.42
CA GLU A 287 -10.62 1.89 14.43
C GLU A 287 -9.36 1.82 15.27
N LYS A 288 -8.20 2.06 14.65
CA LYS A 288 -6.94 2.23 15.36
C LYS A 288 -6.69 3.72 15.59
N LEU A 289 -6.60 4.12 16.85
CA LEU A 289 -6.33 5.51 17.22
C LEU A 289 -4.80 5.73 17.32
N ASN A 290 -4.25 6.51 16.39
CA ASN A 290 -2.90 7.03 16.46
C ASN A 290 -2.94 8.38 17.15
N MET A 291 -2.27 8.52 18.29
CA MET A 291 -2.27 9.75 19.05
C MET A 291 -0.90 10.05 19.64
N LEU A 292 -0.45 11.28 19.49
CA LEU A 292 0.75 11.81 20.14
C LEU A 292 0.36 12.98 21.03
N VAL A 293 0.56 12.82 22.33
CA VAL A 293 0.27 13.85 23.34
C VAL A 293 1.59 14.44 23.85
N SER A 294 1.65 15.77 23.98
CA SER A 294 2.79 16.48 24.57
C SER A 294 2.85 16.27 26.08
N HIS A 295 3.99 16.61 26.69
CA HIS A 295 4.15 16.59 28.15
C HIS A 295 3.18 17.53 28.89
N GLN A 296 2.63 18.54 28.21
CA GLN A 296 1.64 19.48 28.76
C GLN A 296 0.20 18.96 28.63
N GLY A 297 0.00 17.78 28.03
CA GLY A 297 -1.32 17.21 27.76
C GLY A 297 -1.98 17.71 26.47
N ASN A 298 -1.26 18.47 25.64
CA ASN A 298 -1.78 18.94 24.35
C ASN A 298 -1.63 17.85 23.28
N VAL A 299 -2.68 17.63 22.49
CA VAL A 299 -2.66 16.65 21.39
C VAL A 299 -1.89 17.25 20.20
N ILE A 300 -0.75 16.64 19.87
CA ILE A 300 0.12 17.05 18.74
C ILE A 300 -0.37 16.39 17.45
N LYS A 301 -0.64 15.07 17.51
CA LYS A 301 -1.13 14.27 16.38
C LYS A 301 -2.32 13.44 16.85
N SER A 302 -3.38 13.39 16.06
CA SER A 302 -4.54 12.53 16.31
C SER A 302 -5.17 12.14 14.99
N GLU A 303 -4.95 10.89 14.62
CA GLU A 303 -5.33 10.29 13.34
C GLU A 303 -6.00 8.95 13.64
N ILE A 304 -7.11 8.66 12.97
CA ILE A 304 -7.77 7.37 13.05
C ILE A 304 -7.49 6.62 11.75
N ALA A 305 -6.89 5.44 11.89
CA ALA A 305 -6.79 4.46 10.82
C ALA A 305 -7.89 3.41 11.01
N GLY A 306 -8.95 3.52 10.23
CA GLY A 306 -10.08 2.62 10.26
C GLY A 306 -10.00 1.52 9.19
N GLN A 307 -10.52 0.34 9.52
CA GLN A 307 -10.66 -0.78 8.61
C GLN A 307 -12.06 -1.38 8.73
N ILE A 308 -12.65 -1.72 7.59
CA ILE A 308 -13.92 -2.44 7.50
C ILE A 308 -13.60 -3.85 7.03
N ARG A 309 -13.62 -4.80 7.96
CA ARG A 309 -13.46 -6.22 7.64
C ARG A 309 -14.82 -6.87 7.49
N VAL A 310 -14.96 -7.69 6.46
CA VAL A 310 -16.20 -8.38 6.14
C VAL A 310 -15.95 -9.88 6.20
N ARG A 311 -16.83 -10.59 6.90
CA ARG A 311 -16.93 -12.06 6.83
C ARG A 311 -18.23 -12.40 6.12
N CYS A 312 -18.11 -12.85 4.89
CA CYS A 312 -19.22 -13.10 3.99
C CYS A 312 -19.49 -14.60 3.88
N PHE A 313 -20.68 -15.03 4.29
CA PHE A 313 -21.18 -16.40 4.11
C PHE A 313 -22.48 -16.32 3.32
N LEU A 314 -22.37 -16.00 2.02
CA LEU A 314 -23.51 -15.80 1.13
C LEU A 314 -23.49 -16.77 -0.04
N SER A 315 -24.66 -17.25 -0.44
CA SER A 315 -24.82 -18.14 -1.60
C SER A 315 -24.87 -17.34 -2.91
N GLY A 316 -24.43 -17.94 -4.02
CA GLY A 316 -24.53 -17.33 -5.35
C GLY A 316 -23.60 -16.13 -5.55
N MET A 317 -24.05 -15.13 -6.31
CA MET A 317 -23.28 -13.96 -6.74
C MET A 317 -23.92 -12.63 -6.30
N PRO A 318 -23.98 -12.35 -4.98
CA PRO A 318 -24.75 -11.25 -4.43
C PRO A 318 -24.10 -9.90 -4.69
N GLU A 319 -24.90 -8.92 -5.06
CA GLU A 319 -24.50 -7.51 -5.08
C GLU A 319 -24.86 -6.86 -3.75
N LEU A 320 -23.83 -6.41 -3.02
CA LEU A 320 -23.96 -5.70 -1.75
C LEU A 320 -23.88 -4.19 -1.98
N LYS A 321 -24.69 -3.44 -1.23
CA LYS A 321 -24.66 -1.98 -1.17
C LYS A 321 -24.59 -1.53 0.28
N LEU A 322 -23.44 -0.98 0.66
CA LEU A 322 -23.17 -0.47 2.00
C LEU A 322 -23.34 1.06 2.02
N GLY A 323 -24.23 1.54 2.87
CA GLY A 323 -24.43 2.95 3.15
C GLY A 323 -23.78 3.35 4.46
N ILE A 324 -22.91 4.36 4.41
CA ILE A 324 -22.18 4.92 5.57
C ILE A 324 -22.65 6.35 5.86
N ASN A 325 -22.32 6.89 7.03
CA ASN A 325 -22.60 8.27 7.42
C ASN A 325 -21.59 9.30 6.86
N ASP A 326 -21.28 9.20 5.57
CA ASP A 326 -20.37 10.11 4.86
C ASP A 326 -20.96 11.53 4.73
N LYS A 327 -20.22 12.54 5.15
CA LYS A 327 -20.59 13.96 5.03
C LYS A 327 -20.82 14.37 3.58
N ALA A 328 -19.98 13.91 2.65
CA ALA A 328 -20.14 14.22 1.23
C ALA A 328 -21.48 13.70 0.68
N PHE A 329 -21.95 12.55 1.17
CA PHE A 329 -23.27 12.02 0.81
C PHE A 329 -24.41 12.91 1.31
N TYR A 330 -24.32 13.43 2.54
CA TYR A 330 -25.37 14.29 3.11
C TYR A 330 -25.42 15.67 2.45
N ASP A 331 -24.25 16.25 2.17
CA ASP A 331 -24.13 17.54 1.50
C ASP A 331 -24.72 17.46 0.08
N ALA A 332 -24.44 16.38 -0.67
CA ALA A 332 -25.01 16.14 -1.99
C ALA A 332 -26.55 16.01 -1.98
N GLN A 333 -27.15 15.55 -0.87
CA GLN A 333 -28.60 15.45 -0.74
C GLN A 333 -29.29 16.72 -0.20
N GLY A 334 -28.54 17.82 -0.04
CA GLY A 334 -29.08 19.08 0.50
C GLY A 334 -29.62 18.96 1.93
N ARG A 335 -29.23 17.89 2.65
CA ARG A 335 -29.64 17.66 4.03
C ARG A 335 -28.63 18.35 4.94
N THR A 336 -28.99 19.51 5.49
CA THR A 336 -28.24 20.16 6.58
C THR A 336 -28.25 19.23 7.80
N SER A 337 -27.20 18.44 7.94
CA SER A 337 -27.17 17.37 8.93
C SER A 337 -27.02 17.96 10.34
N LYS A 338 -28.07 17.85 11.15
CA LYS A 338 -27.97 17.81 12.63
C LYS A 338 -27.31 16.52 13.15
N SER A 339 -27.04 15.55 12.26
CA SER A 339 -26.42 14.25 12.56
C SER A 339 -24.90 14.31 12.40
N ARG A 340 -24.17 13.51 13.19
CA ARG A 340 -22.71 13.35 13.15
C ARG A 340 -22.30 12.67 11.83
N ALA A 341 -22.20 13.45 10.77
CA ALA A 341 -21.63 13.01 9.51
C ALA A 341 -20.09 13.06 9.61
N ILE A 342 -19.43 12.12 8.93
CA ILE A 342 -17.97 11.97 8.99
C ILE A 342 -17.35 12.46 7.70
N GLU A 343 -16.30 13.24 7.85
CA GLU A 343 -15.42 13.65 6.77
C GLU A 343 -14.23 12.69 6.76
N PHE A 344 -14.07 11.98 5.65
CA PHE A 344 -12.95 11.06 5.44
C PHE A 344 -11.86 11.80 4.68
N ASP A 345 -10.61 11.70 5.12
CA ASP A 345 -9.48 12.29 4.39
C ASP A 345 -9.15 11.44 3.16
N ASP A 346 -9.14 10.12 3.34
CA ASP A 346 -8.95 9.16 2.26
C ASP A 346 -9.63 7.83 2.60
N MET A 347 -10.08 7.12 1.58
CA MET A 347 -10.67 5.79 1.70
C MET A 347 -10.19 4.91 0.55
N LYS A 348 -9.51 3.83 0.92
CA LYS A 348 -9.02 2.78 0.03
C LYS A 348 -10.02 1.64 0.03
N PHE A 349 -10.26 1.06 -1.14
CA PHE A 349 -11.22 -0.01 -1.32
C PHE A 349 -10.56 -1.27 -1.83
N HIS A 350 -11.17 -2.40 -1.50
CA HIS A 350 -10.91 -3.65 -2.17
C HIS A 350 -11.32 -3.57 -3.66
N ALA A 351 -10.65 -4.33 -4.52
CA ALA A 351 -10.91 -4.40 -5.96
C ALA A 351 -12.37 -4.76 -6.30
N CYS A 352 -13.10 -5.36 -5.34
CA CYS A 352 -14.49 -5.72 -5.52
C CYS A 352 -15.47 -4.54 -5.54
N VAL A 353 -15.02 -3.36 -5.12
CA VAL A 353 -15.84 -2.15 -5.04
C VAL A 353 -15.86 -1.43 -6.39
N ARG A 354 -17.06 -1.07 -6.84
CA ARG A 354 -17.25 -0.28 -8.07
C ARG A 354 -16.99 1.19 -7.78
N LEU A 355 -15.76 1.64 -8.01
CA LEU A 355 -15.31 3.02 -7.76
C LEU A 355 -16.18 4.07 -8.46
N SER A 356 -16.63 3.81 -9.70
CA SER A 356 -17.50 4.71 -10.45
C SER A 356 -18.86 4.95 -9.79
N LYS A 357 -19.43 3.96 -9.08
CA LYS A 357 -20.66 4.14 -8.29
C LYS A 357 -20.39 4.91 -7.01
N PHE A 358 -19.24 4.69 -6.38
CA PHE A 358 -18.86 5.42 -5.17
C PHE A 358 -18.61 6.91 -5.47
N GLU A 359 -17.96 7.24 -6.58
CA GLU A 359 -17.68 8.62 -6.96
C GLU A 359 -18.96 9.43 -7.22
N ASN A 360 -19.96 8.82 -7.86
CA ASN A 360 -21.24 9.47 -8.18
C ASN A 360 -22.23 9.50 -7.00
N ASP A 361 -22.48 8.34 -6.39
CA ASP A 361 -23.58 8.18 -5.42
C ASP A 361 -23.10 8.18 -3.96
N ARG A 362 -21.78 8.14 -3.72
CA ARG A 362 -21.16 7.91 -2.39
C ARG A 362 -21.68 6.65 -1.71
N VAL A 363 -22.09 5.65 -2.49
CA VAL A 363 -22.54 4.32 -2.03
C VAL A 363 -21.50 3.27 -2.41
N ILE A 364 -21.10 2.46 -1.44
CA ILE A 364 -20.13 1.38 -1.65
C ILE A 364 -20.88 0.17 -2.20
N SER A 365 -20.76 -0.08 -3.50
CA SER A 365 -21.40 -1.19 -4.21
C SER A 365 -20.36 -2.21 -4.64
N PHE A 366 -20.54 -3.48 -4.27
CA PHE A 366 -19.53 -4.52 -4.48
C PHE A 366 -20.15 -5.93 -4.53
N ILE A 367 -19.41 -6.87 -5.15
CA ILE A 367 -19.70 -8.31 -5.05
C ILE A 367 -18.64 -8.88 -4.10
N PRO A 368 -18.97 -9.35 -2.89
CA PRO A 368 -17.98 -9.73 -1.89
C PRO A 368 -17.23 -11.01 -2.26
N PRO A 369 -15.90 -11.07 -2.10
CA PRO A 369 -15.19 -12.34 -1.96
C PRO A 369 -15.82 -13.21 -0.87
N ASP A 370 -15.69 -14.52 -1.03
CA ASP A 370 -16.19 -15.48 -0.05
C ASP A 370 -15.29 -15.57 1.19
N GLY A 371 -15.86 -15.68 2.39
CA GLY A 371 -15.09 -15.72 3.64
C GLY A 371 -14.66 -14.34 4.16
N GLU A 372 -13.49 -14.26 4.79
CA GLU A 372 -12.96 -13.03 5.39
C GLU A 372 -12.12 -12.22 4.40
N PHE A 373 -12.36 -10.91 4.33
CA PHE A 373 -11.54 -9.95 3.58
C PHE A 373 -11.68 -8.52 4.14
N GLU A 374 -10.72 -7.65 3.84
CA GLU A 374 -10.81 -6.22 4.11
C GLU A 374 -11.55 -5.53 2.96
N LEU A 375 -12.72 -4.93 3.23
CA LEU A 375 -13.53 -4.24 2.22
C LEU A 375 -13.00 -2.84 1.92
N ALA A 376 -12.65 -2.11 2.97
CA ALA A 376 -12.14 -0.75 2.86
C ALA A 376 -11.27 -0.40 4.07
N SER A 377 -10.25 0.41 3.84
CA SER A 377 -9.52 1.14 4.88
C SER A 377 -9.75 2.63 4.70
N TYR A 378 -9.96 3.35 5.79
CA TYR A 378 -10.18 4.78 5.77
C TYR A 378 -9.27 5.47 6.76
N ARG A 379 -8.96 6.72 6.47
CA ARG A 379 -8.24 7.61 7.37
C ARG A 379 -9.06 8.85 7.63
N LEU A 380 -9.04 9.30 8.87
CA LEU A 380 -9.55 10.61 9.23
C LEU A 380 -8.72 11.25 10.35
N ASP A 381 -8.48 12.54 10.25
CA ASP A 381 -7.94 13.35 11.32
C ASP A 381 -9.05 13.77 12.28
N VAL A 382 -8.91 13.41 13.57
CA VAL A 382 -9.93 13.70 14.58
C VAL A 382 -9.35 14.50 15.71
N ARG A 383 -9.96 15.65 16.00
CA ARG A 383 -9.65 16.48 17.17
C ARG A 383 -10.46 15.99 18.37
N VAL A 384 -10.07 14.84 18.93
CA VAL A 384 -10.65 14.29 20.16
C VAL A 384 -9.72 14.49 21.35
N LYS A 385 -10.31 14.56 22.55
CA LYS A 385 -9.54 14.45 23.77
C LYS A 385 -8.91 13.04 23.87
N PRO A 386 -7.70 12.92 24.46
CA PRO A 386 -7.08 11.62 24.68
C PRO A 386 -8.01 10.67 25.43
N LEU A 387 -8.17 9.44 24.94
CA LEU A 387 -9.02 8.43 25.60
C LEU A 387 -8.47 8.03 26.97
N PHE A 388 -7.15 8.10 27.12
CA PHE A 388 -6.44 7.97 28.38
C PHE A 388 -5.56 9.20 28.60
N SER A 389 -5.70 9.82 29.76
CA SER A 389 -4.77 10.81 30.29
C SER A 389 -3.87 10.12 31.30
N VAL A 390 -2.56 10.22 31.11
CA VAL A 390 -1.56 9.65 32.00
C VAL A 390 -0.67 10.76 32.50
N GLU A 391 -0.63 10.96 33.81
CA GLU A 391 0.26 11.89 34.48
C GLU A 391 1.31 11.06 35.24
N VAL A 392 2.58 11.31 34.94
CA VAL A 392 3.72 10.65 35.59
C VAL A 392 4.56 11.71 36.28
N THR A 393 4.71 11.59 37.58
CA THR A 393 5.59 12.45 38.38
C THR A 393 6.75 11.61 38.91
N PRO A 394 7.94 11.70 38.30
CA PRO A 394 9.15 11.11 38.86
C PRO A 394 9.74 12.02 39.95
N GLU A 395 9.86 11.51 41.16
CA GLU A 395 10.47 12.20 42.29
C GLU A 395 11.77 11.50 42.70
N ARG A 396 12.86 12.26 42.75
CA ARG A 396 14.15 11.79 43.26
C ARG A 396 14.63 12.73 44.36
N LYS A 397 14.84 12.20 45.57
CA LYS A 397 15.44 12.97 46.67
C LYS A 397 16.94 13.15 46.39
N PRO A 398 17.54 14.33 46.63
CA PRO A 398 18.93 14.64 46.27
C PRO A 398 19.97 13.64 46.81
N ASN A 399 19.71 13.05 47.98
CA ASN A 399 20.61 12.12 48.68
C ASN A 399 20.09 10.68 48.70
N SER A 400 19.13 10.34 47.83
CA SER A 400 18.54 9.01 47.79
C SER A 400 18.93 8.29 46.50
N ASN A 401 19.38 7.06 46.64
CA ASN A 401 19.51 6.09 45.55
C ASN A 401 18.15 5.48 45.16
N LYS A 402 17.05 6.20 45.39
CA LYS A 402 15.70 5.76 45.06
C LYS A 402 15.00 6.82 44.23
N ILE A 403 14.33 6.37 43.19
CA ILE A 403 13.41 7.15 42.39
C ILE A 403 12.01 6.62 42.61
N GLU A 404 11.08 7.51 42.94
CA GLU A 404 9.68 7.21 43.18
C GLU A 404 8.85 7.76 42.01
N PHE A 405 8.07 6.91 41.37
CA PHE A 405 7.13 7.30 40.33
C PHE A 405 5.72 7.30 40.91
N THR A 406 5.03 8.43 40.83
CA THR A 406 3.58 8.49 41.04
C THR A 406 2.91 8.58 39.70
N VAL A 407 2.11 7.56 39.35
CA VAL A 407 1.41 7.49 38.06
C VAL A 407 -0.09 7.56 38.30
N LYS A 408 -0.75 8.54 37.67
CA LYS A 408 -2.20 8.68 37.65
C LYS A 408 -2.71 8.46 36.24
N VAL A 409 -3.70 7.58 36.10
CA VAL A 409 -4.31 7.26 34.81
C VAL A 409 -5.79 7.52 34.90
N LYS A 410 -6.30 8.33 33.98
CA LYS A 410 -7.72 8.64 33.84
C LYS A 410 -8.24 8.26 32.47
N SER A 411 -9.39 7.60 32.42
CA SER A 411 -10.10 7.30 31.18
C SER A 411 -11.12 8.39 30.84
N ASN A 412 -11.12 8.86 29.59
CA ASN A 412 -11.96 9.97 29.12
C ASN A 412 -12.98 9.54 28.05
N PHE A 413 -13.36 8.26 28.00
CA PHE A 413 -14.46 7.78 27.15
C PHE A 413 -15.75 7.61 27.95
N LYS A 414 -16.85 7.23 27.28
CA LYS A 414 -18.17 7.12 27.91
C LYS A 414 -18.16 6.14 29.08
N GLN A 415 -18.82 6.49 30.18
CA GLN A 415 -18.88 5.66 31.40
C GLN A 415 -19.45 4.26 31.16
N LYS A 416 -20.39 4.12 30.22
CA LYS A 416 -20.99 2.83 29.83
C LYS A 416 -20.07 1.93 28.99
N SER A 417 -18.96 2.48 28.51
CA SER A 417 -17.97 1.75 27.73
C SER A 417 -16.84 1.33 28.67
N THR A 418 -16.27 0.16 28.41
CA THR A 418 -15.16 -0.40 29.19
C THR A 418 -14.06 -0.78 28.20
N ALA A 419 -12.83 -0.38 28.49
CA ALA A 419 -11.66 -0.85 27.77
C ALA A 419 -11.22 -2.19 28.35
N ASN A 420 -10.91 -3.14 27.48
CA ASN A 420 -10.39 -4.45 27.82
C ASN A 420 -8.88 -4.49 27.60
N ASN A 421 -8.20 -5.32 28.39
CA ASN A 421 -6.77 -5.63 28.27
C ASN A 421 -5.91 -4.36 28.09
N VAL A 422 -6.11 -3.39 28.98
CA VAL A 422 -5.36 -2.14 28.94
C VAL A 422 -3.98 -2.38 29.51
N GLU A 423 -2.95 -2.05 28.74
CA GLU A 423 -1.55 -2.13 29.15
C GLU A 423 -0.90 -0.76 28.97
N ILE A 424 -0.30 -0.23 30.03
CA ILE A 424 0.33 1.08 30.04
C ILE A 424 1.81 0.86 30.32
N PHE A 425 2.66 1.14 29.34
CA PHE A 425 4.10 1.03 29.47
C PHE A 425 4.69 2.40 29.78
N ILE A 426 5.15 2.58 31.01
CA ILE A 426 5.82 3.79 31.46
C ILE A 426 7.34 3.54 31.44
N PRO A 427 8.12 4.30 30.65
CA PRO A 427 9.56 4.14 30.61
C PRO A 427 10.22 4.45 31.96
N VAL A 428 11.23 3.67 32.31
CA VAL A 428 12.02 3.84 33.53
C VAL A 428 13.51 3.89 33.18
N PRO A 429 14.40 4.31 34.10
CA PRO A 429 15.83 4.31 33.86
C PRO A 429 16.36 2.92 33.46
N ASP A 430 17.35 2.90 32.59
CA ASP A 430 18.05 1.69 32.10
C ASP A 430 18.75 0.93 33.24
N ASP A 431 19.23 1.66 34.23
CA ASP A 431 19.91 1.15 35.42
C ASP A 431 18.99 0.98 36.64
N ALA A 432 17.66 0.97 36.46
CA ALA A 432 16.72 0.80 37.54
C ALA A 432 16.71 -0.65 38.08
N GLU A 433 16.97 -0.82 39.37
CA GLU A 433 17.04 -2.12 40.05
C GLU A 433 15.96 -2.23 41.14
N THR A 434 15.58 -3.47 41.48
CA THR A 434 14.69 -3.81 42.62
C THR A 434 13.38 -2.99 42.67
N PRO A 435 12.47 -3.19 41.69
CA PRO A 435 11.19 -2.50 41.67
C PRO A 435 10.28 -2.90 42.84
N VAL A 436 9.68 -1.91 43.48
CA VAL A 436 8.61 -2.10 44.48
C VAL A 436 7.37 -1.36 44.00
N PHE A 437 6.30 -2.10 43.71
CA PHE A 437 5.05 -1.56 43.19
C PHE A 437 3.96 -1.53 44.26
N LYS A 438 3.20 -0.43 44.30
CA LYS A 438 1.99 -0.27 45.11
C LYS A 438 0.86 0.21 44.21
N ALA A 439 -0.01 -0.71 43.81
CA ALA A 439 -1.19 -0.42 43.02
C ALA A 439 -2.43 -1.01 43.70
N ALA A 440 -3.48 -0.21 43.85
CA ALA A 440 -4.76 -0.68 44.38
C ALA A 440 -5.56 -1.47 43.33
N TYR A 441 -5.31 -1.18 42.04
CA TYR A 441 -6.00 -1.79 40.90
C TYR A 441 -5.00 -2.12 39.80
N GLY A 442 -5.25 -3.22 39.09
CA GLY A 442 -4.35 -3.72 38.06
C GLY A 442 -3.10 -4.41 38.62
N THR A 443 -2.35 -5.05 37.75
CA THR A 443 -1.08 -5.71 38.06
C THR A 443 0.05 -4.91 37.43
N VAL A 444 1.13 -4.67 38.18
CA VAL A 444 2.30 -3.96 37.69
C VAL A 444 3.47 -4.93 37.60
N GLU A 445 4.14 -4.95 36.46
CA GLU A 445 5.33 -5.76 36.21
C GLU A 445 6.45 -4.88 35.63
N TYR A 446 7.70 -5.21 35.95
CA TYR A 446 8.84 -4.58 35.30
C TYR A 446 9.21 -5.38 34.04
N VAL A 447 9.26 -4.70 32.89
CA VAL A 447 9.53 -5.29 31.57
C VAL A 447 10.91 -4.80 31.11
N ALA A 448 11.95 -5.57 31.48
CA ALA A 448 13.34 -5.22 31.21
C ALA A 448 13.64 -5.03 29.72
N GLU A 449 13.06 -5.87 28.84
CA GLU A 449 13.24 -5.79 27.38
C GLU A 449 12.81 -4.44 26.77
N LYS A 450 11.87 -3.76 27.41
CA LYS A 450 11.32 -2.46 26.95
C LYS A 450 11.82 -1.28 27.78
N GLU A 451 12.72 -1.51 28.75
CA GLU A 451 13.16 -0.49 29.72
C GLU A 451 11.96 0.24 30.37
N ALA A 452 10.87 -0.49 30.68
CA ALA A 452 9.60 0.09 31.09
C ALA A 452 8.89 -0.74 32.16
N MET A 453 8.08 -0.08 32.99
CA MET A 453 7.09 -0.75 33.83
C MET A 453 5.75 -0.85 33.10
N GLY A 454 5.19 -2.05 33.07
CA GLY A 454 3.89 -2.35 32.46
C GLY A 454 2.79 -2.41 33.51
N TRP A 455 1.81 -1.50 33.44
CA TRP A 455 0.62 -1.54 34.27
C TRP A 455 -0.56 -2.12 33.50
N LYS A 456 -1.03 -3.31 33.90
CA LYS A 456 -2.04 -4.09 33.19
C LYS A 456 -3.38 -4.10 33.92
N PHE A 457 -4.45 -3.91 33.15
CA PHE A 457 -5.83 -4.01 33.60
C PHE A 457 -6.61 -4.94 32.66
N LYS A 458 -7.30 -5.95 33.21
CA LYS A 458 -8.24 -6.77 32.42
C LYS A 458 -9.41 -5.93 31.89
N GLN A 459 -9.91 -5.01 32.72
CA GLN A 459 -11.00 -4.11 32.39
C GLN A 459 -10.75 -2.74 33.02
N PHE A 460 -10.96 -1.68 32.24
CA PHE A 460 -10.85 -0.29 32.66
C PHE A 460 -12.13 0.46 32.25
N PRO A 461 -13.06 0.72 33.19
CA PRO A 461 -14.31 1.42 32.89
C PRO A 461 -14.07 2.90 32.53
N GLY A 462 -14.91 3.47 31.66
CA GLY A 462 -14.80 4.88 31.28
C GLY A 462 -15.08 5.86 32.42
N GLN A 463 -14.46 7.04 32.37
CA GLN A 463 -14.55 8.08 33.41
C GLN A 463 -14.06 7.62 34.80
N ARG A 464 -13.20 6.59 34.85
CA ARG A 464 -12.49 6.18 36.06
C ARG A 464 -11.05 6.68 36.07
N GLU A 465 -10.54 6.85 37.29
CA GLU A 465 -9.17 7.24 37.57
C GLU A 465 -8.56 6.23 38.55
N TYR A 466 -7.34 5.80 38.27
CA TYR A 466 -6.55 4.94 39.13
C TYR A 466 -5.16 5.54 39.33
N MET A 467 -4.56 5.23 40.48
CA MET A 467 -3.22 5.68 40.85
C MET A 467 -2.38 4.49 41.29
N MET A 468 -1.10 4.53 40.95
CA MET A 468 -0.09 3.62 41.47
C MET A 468 1.18 4.37 41.81
N THR A 469 1.94 3.81 42.75
CA THR A 469 3.28 4.28 43.07
C THR A 469 4.29 3.17 42.86
N ALA A 470 5.42 3.51 42.26
CA ALA A 470 6.52 2.58 42.01
C ALA A 470 7.81 3.16 42.57
N THR A 471 8.59 2.37 43.29
CA THR A 471 9.91 2.77 43.79
C THR A 471 10.96 1.89 43.14
N PHE A 472 11.95 2.51 42.51
CA PHE A 472 13.13 1.83 41.97
C PHE A 472 14.36 2.28 42.72
N HIS A 473 15.30 1.37 42.90
CA HIS A 473 16.63 1.69 43.41
C HIS A 473 17.56 1.93 42.22
N LEU A 474 18.42 2.93 42.36
CA LEU A 474 19.38 3.33 41.34
C LEU A 474 20.81 3.05 41.84
N PRO A 475 21.69 2.51 40.99
CA PRO A 475 23.10 2.36 41.32
C PRO A 475 23.77 3.70 41.64
N THR A 476 24.74 3.67 42.54
CA THR A 476 25.57 4.83 42.91
C THR A 476 26.38 5.34 41.71
N VAL A 477 26.80 4.43 40.83
CA VAL A 477 27.42 4.79 39.55
C VAL A 477 26.32 5.21 38.58
N VAL A 478 26.40 6.43 38.07
CA VAL A 478 25.36 7.00 37.19
C VAL A 478 25.62 6.57 35.75
N SER A 479 24.64 5.91 35.11
CA SER A 479 24.66 5.67 33.66
C SER A 479 24.65 7.01 32.91
N PRO A 480 25.47 7.20 31.86
CA PRO A 480 25.40 8.39 31.01
C PRO A 480 24.04 8.53 30.30
N ASN A 481 23.29 7.43 30.18
CA ASN A 481 21.98 7.39 29.54
C ASN A 481 20.81 7.44 30.52
N ARG A 482 21.05 7.63 31.82
CA ARG A 482 20.01 7.58 32.87
C ARG A 482 18.85 8.56 32.63
N GLU A 483 19.04 9.67 31.94
CA GLU A 483 17.96 10.64 31.65
C GLU A 483 17.17 10.32 30.37
N LYS A 484 17.62 9.33 29.58
CA LYS A 484 17.00 8.94 28.31
C LYS A 484 15.52 8.59 28.49
N PHE A 485 15.13 7.98 29.60
CA PHE A 485 13.73 7.59 29.87
C PHE A 485 12.76 8.77 29.83
N GLN A 486 13.18 9.98 30.21
CA GLN A 486 12.30 11.16 30.19
C GLN A 486 11.86 11.53 28.77
N ARG A 487 12.72 11.26 27.78
CA ARG A 487 12.45 11.50 26.36
C ARG A 487 11.67 10.36 25.70
N MET A 488 11.59 9.21 26.35
CA MET A 488 10.82 8.07 25.84
C MET A 488 9.32 8.30 26.11
N PRO A 489 8.44 8.12 25.12
CA PRO A 489 7.01 8.27 25.34
C PRO A 489 6.42 7.06 26.08
N ILE A 490 5.40 7.32 26.88
CA ILE A 490 4.51 6.30 27.43
C ILE A 490 3.69 5.72 26.29
N SER A 491 3.60 4.40 26.20
CA SER A 491 2.73 3.72 25.22
C SER A 491 1.56 3.03 25.91
N ILE A 492 0.40 3.05 25.26
CA ILE A 492 -0.82 2.46 25.80
C ILE A 492 -1.45 1.51 24.78
N ASN A 493 -1.62 0.27 25.19
CA ASN A 493 -2.42 -0.71 24.48
C ASN A 493 -3.81 -0.81 25.10
N PHE A 494 -4.86 -0.85 24.29
CA PHE A 494 -6.23 -1.00 24.77
C PHE A 494 -7.15 -1.47 23.66
N GLU A 495 -8.27 -2.08 24.05
CA GLU A 495 -9.37 -2.41 23.14
C GLU A 495 -10.72 -2.03 23.76
N ILE A 496 -11.51 -1.19 23.09
CA ILE A 496 -12.84 -0.78 23.52
C ILE A 496 -13.88 -1.35 22.54
N PRO A 497 -14.62 -2.40 22.92
CA PRO A 497 -15.69 -2.94 22.09
C PRO A 497 -16.91 -2.01 22.08
N TYR A 498 -17.70 -2.10 21.00
CA TYR A 498 -18.93 -1.34 20.76
C TYR A 498 -18.73 0.18 20.84
N TYR A 499 -17.54 0.65 20.47
CA TYR A 499 -17.17 2.05 20.51
C TYR A 499 -16.47 2.48 19.22
N THR A 500 -16.75 3.70 18.79
CA THR A 500 -16.11 4.38 17.65
C THR A 500 -15.68 5.76 18.10
N VAL A 501 -14.45 6.16 17.82
CA VAL A 501 -13.93 7.49 18.15
C VAL A 501 -14.39 8.50 17.10
N SER A 502 -14.39 8.10 15.83
CA SER A 502 -14.85 8.93 14.71
C SER A 502 -16.36 9.22 14.73
N GLY A 503 -17.13 8.31 15.34
CA GLY A 503 -18.58 8.24 15.19
C GLY A 503 -19.05 7.49 13.96
N PHE A 504 -18.20 6.64 13.35
CA PHE A 504 -18.52 5.84 12.16
C PHE A 504 -19.75 4.99 12.37
N GLN A 505 -20.67 5.06 11.43
CA GLN A 505 -21.94 4.34 11.49
C GLN A 505 -22.28 3.74 10.13
N VAL A 506 -22.49 2.43 10.15
CA VAL A 506 -23.15 1.72 9.06
C VAL A 506 -24.64 2.03 9.13
N ARG A 507 -25.17 2.71 8.11
CA ARG A 507 -26.60 3.08 8.03
C ARG A 507 -27.45 1.92 7.55
N TYR A 508 -26.96 1.21 6.53
CA TYR A 508 -27.63 0.03 5.99
C TYR A 508 -26.64 -0.84 5.21
N LEU A 509 -26.94 -2.13 5.12
CA LEU A 509 -26.35 -3.03 4.15
C LEU A 509 -27.48 -3.71 3.38
N LYS A 510 -27.58 -3.43 2.08
CA LYS A 510 -28.53 -4.10 1.20
C LYS A 510 -27.84 -5.25 0.49
N ILE A 511 -28.47 -6.41 0.50
CA ILE A 511 -27.99 -7.63 -0.17
C ILE A 511 -28.98 -7.93 -1.29
N GLN A 512 -28.50 -7.99 -2.53
CA GLN A 512 -29.32 -8.29 -3.70
C GLN A 512 -28.79 -9.53 -4.39
N GLU A 513 -29.58 -10.61 -4.41
CA GLU A 513 -29.27 -11.84 -5.14
C GLU A 513 -30.47 -12.23 -6.01
N LYS A 514 -30.22 -12.80 -7.19
CA LYS A 514 -31.27 -13.27 -8.12
C LYS A 514 -32.23 -14.28 -7.48
N SER A 515 -31.71 -15.15 -6.62
CA SER A 515 -32.48 -16.15 -5.88
C SER A 515 -33.36 -15.56 -4.77
N GLY A 516 -33.20 -14.27 -4.43
CA GLY A 516 -34.07 -13.56 -3.49
C GLY A 516 -34.03 -14.09 -2.05
N TYR A 517 -32.99 -14.82 -1.64
CA TYR A 517 -32.90 -15.34 -0.27
C TYR A 517 -32.78 -14.20 0.75
N HIS A 518 -33.27 -14.46 1.97
CA HIS A 518 -33.06 -13.57 3.09
C HIS A 518 -31.67 -13.81 3.71
N ALA A 519 -30.94 -12.73 4.00
CA ALA A 519 -29.63 -12.78 4.66
C ALA A 519 -29.61 -11.87 5.90
N LEU A 520 -28.85 -12.27 6.91
CA LEU A 520 -28.74 -11.55 8.19
C LEU A 520 -27.44 -10.75 8.24
N PRO A 521 -27.48 -9.41 8.17
CA PRO A 521 -26.31 -8.57 8.35
C PRO A 521 -26.06 -8.27 9.84
N TRP A 522 -24.81 -8.44 10.26
CA TRP A 522 -24.32 -8.12 11.59
C TRP A 522 -23.26 -7.04 11.50
N VAL A 523 -23.23 -6.13 12.47
CA VAL A 523 -22.16 -5.13 12.59
C VAL A 523 -21.66 -5.04 14.01
N ARG A 524 -20.34 -4.97 14.19
CA ARG A 524 -19.71 -4.60 15.45
C ARG A 524 -18.66 -3.52 15.23
N TYR A 525 -18.48 -2.71 16.25
CA TYR A 525 -17.53 -1.60 16.27
C TYR A 525 -16.49 -1.88 17.33
N ILE A 526 -15.22 -1.69 17.00
CA ILE A 526 -14.10 -1.94 17.90
C ILE A 526 -13.13 -0.76 17.75
N THR A 527 -12.76 -0.13 18.86
CA THR A 527 -11.65 0.83 18.89
C THR A 527 -10.44 0.17 19.54
N GLN A 528 -9.29 0.22 18.89
CA GLN A 528 -8.02 -0.28 19.42
C GLN A 528 -6.98 0.83 19.37
N ASN A 529 -5.86 0.63 20.05
CA ASN A 529 -4.70 1.51 19.87
C ASN A 529 -4.04 1.26 18.51
N GLY A 530 -3.61 2.35 17.87
CA GLY A 530 -2.49 2.30 16.93
C GLY A 530 -1.23 2.75 17.67
N ASP A 531 -0.56 3.77 17.14
CA ASP A 531 0.53 4.46 17.82
C ASP A 531 -0.02 5.45 18.84
N TYR A 532 -0.34 4.98 20.05
CA TYR A 532 -0.83 5.82 21.15
C TYR A 532 0.32 6.14 22.13
N GLN A 533 0.88 7.33 21.99
CA GLN A 533 2.09 7.79 22.69
C GLN A 533 1.86 9.09 23.46
N ILE A 534 2.32 9.15 24.71
CA ILE A 534 2.27 10.35 25.56
C ILE A 534 3.71 10.71 25.96
N ARG A 535 4.17 11.91 25.62
CA ARG A 535 5.51 12.39 26.02
C ARG A 535 5.54 12.74 27.50
N MET A 536 6.64 12.41 28.18
CA MET A 536 6.83 12.75 29.59
C MET A 536 7.53 14.11 29.79
N SER A 537 8.39 14.52 28.85
CA SER A 537 9.12 15.81 28.86
C SER A 537 9.10 16.51 27.51
#